data_AF-D0SNX3-F1
#
_entry.id   AF-D0SNX3-F1
#
_cell.length_a   1.000
_cell.length_b   1.000
_cell.length_c   1.000
_cell.angle_alpha   90.00
_cell.angle_beta   90.00
_cell.angle_gamma   90.00
#
_symmetry.space_group_name_H-M   'P 1'
#
loop_
_entity.id
_entity.type
_entity.pdbx_description
1 polymer ?
#
loop_
_entity_poly.entity_id
_entity_poly.type
_entity_poly.pdbx_seq_one_letter_code
_entity_poly.pdbx_strand_id
1 'polypeptide(L)' 'MYSETYCCYPQPSGKLYTVDLYEIKKERNHVVLNSITNILGRDNSGLEGVSDDYMHFKFKDIASIKKWLDKNHK' A
#
# COMPACT_ATOMS: atom_id res chain seq x y z
N MET A 1 -37.42 -7.76 -12.18
CA MET A 1 -36.19 -7.10 -11.73
C MET A 1 -35.86 -7.63 -10.35
N TYR A 2 -34.92 -8.56 -10.25
CA TYR A 2 -34.34 -8.97 -8.98
C TYR A 2 -32.93 -8.37 -8.98
N SER A 3 -32.73 -7.27 -8.25
CA SER A 3 -31.37 -6.86 -7.89
C SER A 3 -30.92 -7.84 -6.82
N GLU A 4 -29.95 -8.67 -7.13
CA GLU A 4 -29.23 -9.45 -6.13
C GLU A 4 -28.56 -8.46 -5.18
N THR A 5 -29.24 -8.15 -4.08
CA THR A 5 -28.65 -7.41 -2.98
C THR A 5 -27.58 -8.32 -2.39
N TYR A 6 -26.31 -8.05 -2.71
CA TYR A 6 -25.13 -8.61 -2.07
C TYR A 6 -25.21 -8.29 -0.56
N CYS A 7 -26.04 -9.03 0.19
CA CYS A 7 -26.38 -8.65 1.56
C CYS A 7 -25.27 -8.97 2.56
N CYS A 8 -24.38 -9.90 2.21
CA CYS A 8 -23.72 -10.64 3.27
C CYS A 8 -22.26 -11.02 2.96
N TYR A 9 -21.64 -10.38 1.95
CA TYR A 9 -20.18 -10.38 1.86
C TYR A 9 -19.65 -9.30 2.82
N PRO A 10 -18.71 -9.62 3.73
CA PRO A 10 -18.07 -8.61 4.55
C PRO A 10 -17.42 -7.60 3.61
N GLN A 11 -18.01 -6.41 3.54
CA GLN A 11 -17.43 -5.35 2.74
C GLN A 11 -16.29 -4.76 3.58
N PRO A 12 -15.04 -4.83 3.09
CA PRO A 12 -13.96 -4.15 3.78
C PRO A 12 -14.31 -2.67 3.93
N SER A 13 -14.46 -2.21 5.16
CA SER A 13 -14.62 -0.79 5.45
C SER A 13 -13.23 -0.18 5.60
N GLY A 14 -12.91 0.83 4.81
CA GLY A 14 -11.57 1.40 4.82
C GLY A 14 -11.22 2.12 3.53
N LYS A 15 -9.97 2.58 3.46
CA LYS A 15 -9.43 3.28 2.31
C LYS A 15 -8.42 2.40 1.59
N LEU A 16 -8.72 2.07 0.33
CA LEU A 16 -7.73 1.49 -0.56
C LEU A 16 -6.64 2.53 -0.82
N TYR A 17 -5.38 2.11 -0.74
CA TYR A 17 -4.25 2.96 -1.04
C TYR A 17 -3.31 2.28 -2.03
N THR A 18 -2.59 3.11 -2.77
CA THR A 18 -1.46 2.72 -3.61
C THR A 18 -0.36 3.74 -3.36
N VAL A 19 0.87 3.25 -3.20
CA VAL A 19 2.05 4.06 -2.89
C VAL A 19 2.97 4.00 -4.09
N ASP A 20 3.20 5.16 -4.70
CA ASP A 20 4.23 5.33 -5.71
C ASP A 20 5.48 5.94 -5.08
N LEU A 21 6.64 5.34 -5.37
CA LEU A 21 7.93 5.79 -4.88
C LEU A 21 8.79 6.26 -6.04
N TYR A 22 9.32 7.48 -5.92
CA TYR A 22 10.18 8.09 -6.91
C TYR A 22 11.50 8.54 -6.30
N GLU A 23 12.58 8.27 -7.02
CA GLU A 23 13.89 8.84 -6.76
C GLU A 23 14.06 10.12 -7.59
N ILE A 24 14.45 11.19 -6.92
CA ILE A 24 14.71 12.48 -7.57
C ILE A 24 16.22 12.67 -7.65
N LYS A 25 16.74 12.76 -8.88
CA LYS A 25 18.17 13.05 -9.13
C LYS A 25 18.32 14.37 -9.87
N LYS A 26 19.27 15.17 -9.44
CA LYS A 26 19.70 16.35 -10.20
C LYS A 26 20.84 15.93 -11.12
N GLU A 27 20.59 15.93 -12.43
CA GLU A 27 21.60 15.65 -13.44
C GLU A 27 21.92 16.94 -14.19
N ARG A 28 23.10 17.51 -13.91
CA ARG A 28 23.56 18.79 -14.48
C ARG A 28 22.50 19.90 -14.28
N ASN A 29 21.77 20.26 -15.34
CA ASN A 29 20.75 21.30 -15.37
C ASN A 29 19.31 20.75 -15.43
N HIS A 30 19.12 19.43 -15.27
CA HIS A 30 17.82 18.77 -15.34
C HIS A 30 17.53 18.05 -14.02
N VAL A 31 16.24 17.90 -13.72
CA VAL A 31 15.77 17.00 -12.66
C VAL A 31 15.22 15.76 -13.34
N VAL A 32 15.75 14.60 -12.94
CA VAL A 32 15.29 13.29 -13.40
C VAL A 32 14.46 12.67 -12.30
N LEU A 33 13.28 12.17 -12.66
CA LEU A 33 12.37 11.45 -11.79
C LEU A 33 12.35 9.98 -12.22
N ASN A 34 12.94 9.10 -11.41
CA ASN A 34 12.94 7.67 -11.68
C ASN A 34 11.94 6.97 -10.76
N SER A 35 10.99 6.22 -11.34
CA SER A 35 10.12 5.36 -10.51
C SER A 35 10.94 4.21 -9.95
N ILE A 36 10.91 4.09 -8.62
CA ILE A 36 11.53 3.00 -7.86
C ILE A 36 10.47 2.25 -7.04
N THR A 37 9.20 2.40 -7.44
CA THR A 37 8.03 1.76 -6.80
C THR A 37 8.15 0.24 -6.73
N ASN A 38 8.91 -0.37 -7.66
CA ASN A 38 9.17 -1.80 -7.70
C ASN A 38 9.83 -2.35 -6.42
N ILE A 39 10.57 -1.52 -5.67
CA ILE A 39 11.20 -1.91 -4.39
C ILE A 39 10.14 -2.27 -3.34
N LEU A 40 8.94 -1.67 -3.43
CA LEU A 40 7.83 -1.95 -2.53
C LEU A 40 7.13 -3.28 -2.84
N GLY A 41 7.37 -3.89 -4.00
CA GLY A 41 6.80 -5.19 -4.37
C GLY A 41 5.28 -5.26 -4.18
N ARG A 42 4.82 -6.27 -3.41
CA ARG A 42 3.40 -6.46 -3.09
C ARG A 42 2.87 -5.50 -2.03
N ASP A 43 3.75 -4.76 -1.36
CA ASP A 43 3.38 -3.81 -0.31
C ASP A 43 3.07 -2.41 -0.88
N ASN A 44 3.14 -2.24 -2.21
CA ASN A 44 2.86 -0.97 -2.90
C ASN A 44 1.37 -0.59 -2.93
N SER A 45 0.49 -1.49 -2.49
CA SER A 45 -0.94 -1.26 -2.45
C SER A 45 -1.58 -2.05 -1.32
N GLY A 46 -2.70 -1.57 -0.80
CA GLY A 46 -3.35 -2.22 0.32
C GLY A 46 -4.65 -1.54 0.71
N LEU A 47 -5.23 -2.03 1.80
CA LEU A 47 -6.42 -1.48 2.42
C LEU A 47 -6.06 -1.05 3.84
N GLU A 48 -6.26 0.22 4.15
CA GLU A 48 -6.27 0.70 5.53
C GLU A 48 -7.72 0.67 6.03
N GLY A 49 -8.08 -0.38 6.77
CA GLY A 49 -9.47 -0.66 7.11
C GLY A 49 -9.71 -1.90 7.98
N VAL A 50 -10.97 -2.12 8.36
CA VAL A 50 -11.47 -3.29 9.08
C VAL A 50 -12.53 -4.01 8.26
N SER A 51 -12.42 -5.33 8.20
CA SER A 51 -13.38 -6.25 7.57
C SER A 51 -14.27 -6.84 8.66
N ASP A 52 -15.59 -6.84 8.43
CA ASP A 52 -16.61 -7.05 9.48
C ASP A 52 -16.68 -8.45 10.12
N ASP A 53 -15.92 -9.46 9.70
CA ASP A 53 -15.78 -10.68 10.52
C ASP A 53 -14.52 -11.50 10.15
N TYR A 54 -13.75 -11.89 11.16
CA TYR A 54 -12.79 -13.02 11.19
C TYR A 54 -11.67 -13.15 10.14
N MET A 55 -11.21 -12.08 9.50
CA MET A 55 -9.92 -12.11 8.78
C MET A 55 -8.91 -11.16 9.42
N HIS A 56 -8.06 -11.70 10.29
CA HIS A 56 -6.86 -11.00 10.78
C HIS A 56 -5.86 -10.87 9.64
N PHE A 57 -6.01 -9.82 8.83
CA PHE A 57 -4.92 -9.40 7.98
C PHE A 57 -3.84 -8.76 8.85
N LYS A 58 -2.70 -9.45 9.00
CA LYS A 58 -1.52 -8.90 9.66
C LYS A 58 -0.77 -8.01 8.66
N PHE A 59 -1.37 -6.89 8.28
CA PHE A 59 -0.71 -5.90 7.45
C PHE A 59 0.38 -5.22 8.27
N LYS A 60 1.60 -5.14 7.73
CA LYS A 60 2.66 -4.35 8.35
C LYS A 60 2.28 -2.88 8.17
N ASP A 61 2.02 -2.20 9.27
CA ASP A 61 1.80 -0.75 9.25
C ASP A 61 3.04 0.00 8.72
N ILE A 62 2.83 1.25 8.32
CA ILE A 62 3.89 2.12 7.77
C ILE A 62 5.07 2.23 8.74
N ALA A 63 4.83 2.22 10.05
CA ALA A 63 5.88 2.27 11.06
C ALA A 63 6.76 1.00 11.05
N SER A 64 6.16 -0.17 10.87
CA SER A 64 6.82 -1.46 10.76
C SER A 64 7.61 -1.58 9.47
N ILE A 65 7.10 -1.03 8.36
CA ILE A 65 7.82 -0.95 7.08
C ILE A 65 9.06 -0.04 7.22
N LYS A 66 8.91 1.15 7.82
CA LYS A 66 10.05 2.06 8.10
C LYS A 66 11.12 1.40 8.95
N LYS A 67 10.73 0.73 10.03
CA LYS A 67 11.66 0.01 10.92
C LYS A 67 12.39 -1.13 10.21
N TRP A 68 11.73 -1.80 9.26
CA TRP A 68 12.37 -2.82 8.44
C TRP A 68 13.37 -2.21 7.46
N LEU A 69 13.03 -1.08 6.82
CA LEU A 69 13.94 -0.35 5.93
C LEU A 69 15.20 0.09 6.68
N ASP A 70 15.06 0.76 7.82
CA ASP A 70 16.19 1.23 8.65
C ASP A 70 17.15 0.09 9.06
N LYS A 71 16.60 -1.12 9.24
CA LYS A 71 17.37 -2.30 9.66
C LYS A 71 18.11 -2.98 8.51
N ASN A 72 17.51 -3.02 7.32
CA ASN A 72 18.01 -3.85 6.21
C ASN A 72 18.67 -3.04 5.08
N HIS A 73 18.40 -1.75 5.01
CA HIS A 73 18.98 -0.83 4.04
C HIS A 73 19.43 0.43 4.79
N LYS A 74 20.73 0.47 5.14
CA LYS A 74 21.39 1.65 5.69
C LYS A 74 21.92 2.55 4.57
#